data_AF-A0A7T7HPI2-F1
#
_entry.id   AF-A0A7T7HPI2-F1
#
_cell.length_a   1.000
_cell.length_b   1.000
_cell.length_c   1.000
_cell.angle_alpha   90.00
_cell.angle_beta   90.00
_cell.angle_gamma   90.00
#
_symmetry.space_group_name_H-M   'P 1'
#
loop_
_entity.id
_entity.type
_entity.pdbx_description
1 polymer ?
#
loop_
_entity_poly.entity_id
_entity_poly.type
_entity_poly.pdbx_seq_one_letter_code
_entity_poly.pdbx_strand_id
1 'polypeptide(L)'
;MNNTRFLGGLVERLQRMGISADTLRATGALLWRSVLLGTALYLLLGKDPEANLKLNGVSYIVALVWSYYDGMFARRVWSMAFVEAIFLHLLGIQVGNLLAAIFGNPLLGT
;
A
#
# COMPACT_ATOMS: atom_id res chain seq x y z
N MET A 1 27.80 12.87 6.70
CA MET A 1 27.71 12.57 5.26
C MET A 1 26.48 13.30 4.73
N ASN A 2 26.62 14.21 3.76
CA ASN A 2 25.61 15.22 3.45
C ASN A 2 24.39 14.59 2.73
N ASN A 3 23.18 14.67 3.31
CA ASN A 3 21.96 14.04 2.79
C ASN A 3 21.68 14.37 1.31
N THR A 4 22.05 15.57 0.89
CA THR A 4 21.95 16.04 -0.51
C THR A 4 22.81 15.24 -1.49
N ARG A 5 24.04 14.83 -1.10
CA ARG A 5 24.88 13.97 -1.95
C ARG A 5 24.36 12.54 -2.03
N PHE A 6 23.84 12.02 -0.92
CA PHE A 6 23.28 10.67 -0.89
C PHE A 6 22.02 10.55 -1.75
N LEU A 7 21.06 11.47 -1.55
CA LEU A 7 19.82 11.50 -2.32
C LEU A 7 20.07 11.80 -3.80
N GLY A 8 21.00 12.71 -4.12
CA GLY A 8 21.40 12.97 -5.52
C GLY A 8 21.96 11.73 -6.21
N GLY A 9 22.84 10.99 -5.53
CA GLY A 9 23.38 9.73 -6.05
C GLY A 9 22.33 8.62 -6.20
N LEU A 10 21.32 8.57 -5.34
CA LEU A 10 20.19 7.65 -5.46
C LEU A 10 19.34 7.98 -6.69
N VAL A 11 19.00 9.25 -6.90
CA VAL A 11 18.18 9.71 -8.03
C VAL A 11 18.87 9.40 -9.36
N GLU A 12 20.17 9.67 -9.49
CA GLU A 12 20.92 9.31 -10.70
C GLU A 12 20.88 7.80 -10.98
N ARG A 13 21.04 6.97 -9.94
CA ARG A 13 21.00 5.51 -10.09
C ARG A 13 19.62 5.04 -10.55
N LEU A 14 18.55 5.57 -9.95
CA LEU A 14 17.18 5.25 -10.33
C LEU A 14 16.90 5.65 -11.79
N GLN A 15 17.35 6.84 -12.22
CA GLN A 15 17.24 7.28 -13.61
C GLN A 15 18.00 6.35 -14.58
N ARG A 16 19.21 5.89 -14.22
CA ARG A 16 19.97 4.91 -15.02
C ARG A 16 19.26 3.56 -15.16
N MET A 17 18.41 3.21 -14.20
CA MET A 17 17.56 2.01 -14.26
C MET A 17 16.24 2.24 -15.03
N GLY A 18 16.05 3.43 -15.62
CA GLY A 18 14.82 3.79 -16.33
C GLY A 18 13.65 4.18 -15.42
N ILE A 19 13.89 4.40 -14.12
CA ILE A 19 12.86 4.86 -13.19
C ILE A 19 12.76 6.38 -13.27
N SER A 20 11.67 6.87 -13.85
CA SER A 20 11.38 8.30 -13.94
C SER A 20 10.86 8.85 -12.59
N ALA A 21 10.92 10.18 -12.44
CA ALA A 21 10.37 10.86 -11.27
C ALA A 21 8.85 10.62 -11.12
N ASP A 22 8.13 10.51 -12.24
CA ASP A 22 6.69 10.23 -12.25
C ASP A 22 6.40 8.81 -11.76
N THR A 23 7.17 7.82 -12.20
CA THR A 23 7.06 6.43 -11.72
C THR A 23 7.36 6.36 -10.23
N LEU A 24 8.38 7.07 -9.75
CA LEU A 24 8.74 7.11 -8.33
C LEU A 24 7.63 7.75 -7.50
N ARG A 25 7.05 8.86 -7.98
CA ARG A 25 5.92 9.53 -7.32
C ARG A 25 4.70 8.62 -7.26
N ALA A 26 4.34 7.97 -8.37
CA ALA A 26 3.19 7.05 -8.42
C ALA A 26 3.38 5.85 -7.47
N THR A 27 4.58 5.26 -7.49
CA THR A 27 4.94 4.14 -6.59
C THR A 27 4.91 4.58 -5.13
N GLY A 28 5.46 5.76 -4.82
CA GLY A 28 5.44 6.33 -3.48
C GLY A 28 4.02 6.58 -2.97
N ALA A 29 3.14 7.12 -3.81
CA ALA A 29 1.73 7.33 -3.47
C ALA A 29 1.00 6.00 -3.20
N LEU A 30 1.26 4.97 -4.01
CA LEU A 30 0.72 3.63 -3.79
C LEU A 30 1.21 3.02 -2.47
N LEU A 31 2.51 3.10 -2.20
CA LEU A 31 3.11 2.60 -0.96
C LEU A 31 2.55 3.31 0.28
N TRP A 32 2.45 4.64 0.24
CA TRP A 32 1.88 5.42 1.34
C TRP A 32 0.44 5.00 1.66
N ARG A 33 -0.42 4.88 0.64
CA ARG A 33 -1.80 4.40 0.81
C ARG A 33 -1.84 2.97 1.35
N SER A 34 -0.93 2.11 0.90
CA SER A 34 -0.80 0.74 1.38
C SER A 34 -0.43 0.70 2.86
N VAL A 35 0.46 1.58 3.31
CA VAL A 35 0.81 1.70 4.73
C VAL A 35 -0.40 2.09 5.57
N LEU A 36 -1.19 3.06 5.12
CA LEU A 36 -2.41 3.46 5.82
C LEU A 36 -3.42 2.32 5.91
N LEU A 37 -3.70 1.64 4.79
CA LEU A 37 -4.62 0.52 4.75
C LEU A 37 -4.14 -0.65 5.64
N GLY A 38 -2.86 -1.00 5.55
CA GLY A 38 -2.27 -2.08 6.35
C GLY A 38 -2.24 -1.80 7.84
N THR A 39 -2.00 -0.54 8.22
CA THR A 39 -2.08 -0.11 9.62
C THR A 39 -3.50 -0.20 10.14
N ALA A 40 -4.48 0.26 9.36
CA ALA A 40 -5.90 0.13 9.73
C ALA A 40 -6.32 -1.33 9.88
N LEU A 41 -5.90 -2.20 8.96
CA LEU A 41 -6.12 -3.64 9.05
C LEU A 41 -5.52 -4.21 10.34
N TYR A 42 -4.25 -3.93 10.63
CA TYR A 42 -3.58 -4.40 11.84
C TYR A 42 -4.34 -4.02 13.12
N LEU A 43 -4.84 -2.79 13.21
CA LEU A 43 -5.58 -2.30 14.38
C LEU A 43 -6.97 -2.90 14.53
N LEU A 44 -7.58 -3.38 13.44
CA LEU A 44 -8.94 -3.91 13.43
C LEU A 44 -9.01 -5.44 13.46
N LEU A 45 -7.90 -6.12 13.16
CA LEU A 45 -7.82 -7.58 13.28
C LEU A 45 -7.99 -8.02 14.73
N GLY A 46 -8.68 -9.14 14.92
CA GLY A 46 -8.90 -9.73 16.24
C GLY A 46 -8.88 -11.25 16.21
N LYS A 47 -9.35 -11.88 17.28
CA LYS A 47 -9.35 -13.35 17.42
C LYS A 47 -10.42 -14.06 16.56
N ASP A 48 -11.43 -13.35 16.09
CA ASP A 48 -12.53 -13.93 15.30
C ASP A 48 -12.15 -14.09 13.82
N PRO A 49 -11.97 -15.34 13.33
CA PRO A 49 -11.57 -15.58 11.95
C PRO A 49 -12.64 -15.15 10.92
N GLU A 50 -13.93 -15.22 11.27
CA GLU A 50 -15.00 -14.84 10.34
C GLU A 50 -15.03 -13.32 10.16
N ALA A 51 -14.90 -12.56 11.25
CA ALA A 51 -14.76 -11.11 11.20
C ALA A 51 -13.51 -10.69 10.39
N ASN A 52 -12.39 -11.37 10.57
CA ASN A 52 -11.15 -11.07 9.84
C ASN A 52 -11.28 -11.36 8.34
N LEU A 53 -11.97 -12.44 7.95
CA LEU A 53 -12.24 -12.74 6.53
C LEU A 53 -13.11 -11.65 5.90
N LYS A 54 -14.17 -11.21 6.60
CA LYS A 54 -15.01 -10.10 6.16
C LYS A 54 -14.21 -8.80 6.06
N LEU A 55 -13.36 -8.51 7.03
CA LEU A 55 -12.49 -7.34 7.04
C LEU A 55 -11.50 -7.35 5.86
N ASN A 56 -10.95 -8.51 5.53
CA ASN A 56 -10.10 -8.67 4.35
C ASN A 56 -10.87 -8.32 3.05
N GLY A 57 -12.08 -8.86 2.88
CA GLY A 57 -12.95 -8.52 1.75
C GLY A 57 -13.32 -7.02 1.69
N VAL A 58 -13.65 -6.42 2.84
CA VAL A 58 -13.93 -4.98 2.94
C VAL A 58 -12.71 -4.15 2.55
N SER A 59 -11.51 -4.54 3.00
CA SER A 59 -10.28 -3.81 2.67
C SER A 59 -9.97 -3.82 1.18
N TYR A 60 -10.34 -4.88 0.46
CA TYR A 60 -10.25 -4.92 -1.01
C TYR A 60 -11.22 -3.92 -1.65
N ILE A 61 -12.47 -3.85 -1.16
CA ILE A 61 -13.46 -2.87 -1.64
C ILE A 61 -12.96 -1.44 -1.39
N VAL A 62 -12.40 -1.16 -0.21
CA VAL A 62 -11.80 0.14 0.12
C VAL A 62 -10.66 0.48 -0.83
N ALA A 63 -9.73 -0.46 -1.08
CA ALA A 63 -8.64 -0.27 -2.03
C ALA A 63 -9.16 0.03 -3.44
N LEU A 64 -10.19 -0.70 -3.89
CA LEU A 64 -10.83 -0.48 -5.18
C LEU A 64 -11.41 0.93 -5.30
N VAL A 65 -12.25 1.32 -4.36
CA VAL A 65 -12.86 2.65 -4.31
C VAL A 65 -11.80 3.74 -4.29
N TRP A 66 -10.77 3.57 -3.46
CA TRP A 66 -9.67 4.53 -3.37
C TRP A 66 -8.93 4.69 -4.71
N SER A 67 -8.53 3.60 -5.35
CA SER A 67 -7.85 3.63 -6.66
C SER A 67 -8.71 4.25 -7.76
N TYR A 68 -10.04 4.08 -7.70
CA TYR A 68 -10.94 4.78 -8.62
C TYR A 68 -10.95 6.29 -8.36
N TYR A 69 -11.14 6.73 -7.12
CA TYR A 69 -11.24 8.17 -6.79
C TYR A 69 -9.95 8.98 -6.99
N ASP A 70 -8.77 8.39 -6.79
CA ASP A 70 -7.50 9.13 -6.68
C ASP A 70 -6.91 9.61 -8.02
N GLY A 71 -7.51 9.25 -9.17
CA GLY A 71 -7.10 9.84 -10.46
C GLY A 71 -7.44 9.02 -11.71
N MET A 72 -7.73 7.72 -11.55
CA MET A 72 -8.04 6.85 -12.69
C MET A 72 -9.49 7.02 -13.19
N PHE A 73 -10.43 7.32 -12.29
CA PHE A 73 -11.78 7.76 -12.65
C PHE A 73 -11.76 9.03 -13.52
N ALA A 74 -10.93 10.01 -13.15
CA ALA A 74 -10.77 11.24 -13.94
C ALA A 74 -10.17 11.00 -15.33
N ARG A 75 -9.40 9.92 -15.51
CA ARG A 75 -8.74 9.55 -16.77
C ARG A 75 -9.48 8.46 -17.56
N ARG A 76 -10.62 7.95 -17.05
CA ARG A 76 -11.44 6.88 -17.66
C ARG A 76 -10.70 5.57 -17.94
N VAL A 77 -9.60 5.28 -17.24
CA VAL A 77 -8.80 4.06 -17.46
C VAL A 77 -9.10 3.01 -16.38
N TRP A 78 -10.30 2.46 -16.42
CA TRP A 78 -10.86 1.59 -15.36
C TRP A 78 -10.04 0.33 -15.10
N SER A 79 -9.51 -0.30 -16.14
CA SER A 79 -8.70 -1.52 -16.03
C SER A 79 -7.42 -1.32 -15.20
N MET A 80 -6.77 -0.17 -15.35
CA MET A 80 -5.56 0.16 -14.60
C MET A 80 -5.88 0.52 -13.15
N ALA A 81 -7.04 1.13 -12.86
CA ALA A 81 -7.50 1.38 -11.49
C ALA A 81 -7.75 0.07 -10.74
N PHE A 82 -8.31 -0.93 -11.43
CA PHE A 82 -8.50 -2.27 -10.88
C PHE A 82 -7.17 -2.96 -10.54
N VAL A 83 -6.18 -2.87 -11.42
CA VAL A 83 -4.83 -3.40 -11.16
C VAL A 83 -4.17 -2.68 -9.98
N GLU A 84 -4.27 -1.35 -9.92
CA GLU A 84 -3.75 -0.56 -8.81
C GLU A 84 -4.41 -0.95 -7.48
N ALA A 85 -5.71 -1.20 -7.47
CA ALA A 85 -6.44 -1.65 -6.29
C ALA A 85 -5.96 -3.02 -5.78
N ILE A 86 -5.66 -3.95 -6.68
CA ILE A 86 -5.08 -5.25 -6.32
C ILE A 86 -3.73 -5.03 -5.64
N PHE A 87 -2.84 -4.21 -6.23
CA PHE A 87 -1.54 -3.93 -5.63
C PHE A 87 -1.68 -3.23 -4.28
N LEU A 88 -2.55 -2.22 -4.18
CA LEU A 88 -2.82 -1.49 -2.93
C LEU A 88 -3.29 -2.44 -1.82
N HIS A 89 -4.24 -3.32 -2.12
CA HIS A 89 -4.76 -4.29 -1.15
C HIS A 89 -3.68 -5.27 -0.70
N LEU A 90 -2.95 -5.89 -1.64
CA LEU A 90 -1.91 -6.86 -1.31
C LEU A 90 -0.76 -6.23 -0.52
N LEU A 91 -0.29 -5.05 -0.92
CA LEU A 91 0.73 -4.30 -0.19
C LEU A 91 0.24 -3.92 1.21
N GLY A 92 -1.03 -3.51 1.35
CA GLY A 92 -1.64 -3.23 2.65
C GLY A 92 -1.63 -4.45 3.57
N ILE A 93 -2.01 -5.63 3.07
CA ILE A 93 -1.90 -6.88 3.85
C ILE A 93 -0.45 -7.12 4.30
N GLN A 94 0.52 -6.95 3.41
CA GLN A 94 1.93 -7.16 3.78
C GLN A 94 2.41 -6.18 4.85
N VAL A 95 1.97 -4.93 4.80
CA VAL A 95 2.25 -3.96 5.87
C VAL A 95 1.61 -4.40 7.18
N GLY A 96 0.34 -4.83 7.16
CA GLY A 96 -0.33 -5.35 8.36
C GLY A 96 0.38 -6.56 8.97
N ASN A 97 0.84 -7.49 8.13
CA ASN A 97 1.64 -8.65 8.55
C ASN A 97 2.99 -8.24 9.15
N LEU A 98 3.66 -7.26 8.55
CA LEU A 98 4.91 -6.71 9.08
C LEU A 98 4.69 -6.08 10.47
N LEU A 99 3.61 -5.31 10.64
CA LEU A 99 3.25 -4.74 11.94
C LEU A 99 2.96 -5.82 12.98
N ALA A 100 2.25 -6.89 12.60
CA ALA A 100 2.03 -8.04 13.47
C ALA A 100 3.32 -8.76 13.87
N ALA A 101 4.30 -8.83 12.98
CA ALA A 101 5.62 -9.39 13.29
C ALA A 101 6.42 -8.51 14.27
N ILE A 102 6.26 -7.19 14.20
CA ILE A 102 7.00 -6.22 15.04
C ILE A 102 6.34 -6.04 16.41
N PHE A 103 5.02 -5.90 16.44
CA PHE A 103 4.26 -5.47 17.61
C PHE A 103 3.41 -6.58 18.25
N GLY A 104 3.39 -7.77 17.65
CA GLY A 104 2.61 -8.91 18.12
C GLY A 104 1.36 -9.15 17.28
N ASN A 105 0.97 -10.42 17.16
CA ASN A 105 -0.09 -10.86 16.26
C ASN A 105 -1.48 -10.67 16.89
N PRO A 106 -2.35 -9.78 16.34
CA PRO A 106 -3.70 -9.53 16.87
C PRO A 106 -4.60 -10.78 16.86
N LEU A 107 -4.31 -11.74 15.96
CA LEU A 107 -5.07 -12.97 15.81
C LEU A 107 -4.90 -13.94 16.99
N LEU A 108 -3.76 -13.88 17.66
CA LEU A 108 -3.42 -14.79 18.75
C LEU A 108 -3.85 -14.23 20.12
N GLY A 109 -4.20 -12.95 20.18
CA GLY A 109 -4.26 -12.19 21.42
C GLY A 109 -2.87 -11.90 21.96
N THR A 110 -2.66 -10.67 22.41
CA THR A 110 -1.56 -10.33 23.31
C THR A 110 -1.73 -11.03 24.65
#